data_AF-A0A183DGT7-F1
#
_entry.id   AF-A0A183DGT7-F1
#
_cell.length_a   1.000
_cell.length_b   1.000
_cell.length_c   1.000
_cell.angle_alpha   90.00
_cell.angle_beta   90.00
_cell.angle_gamma   90.00
#
_symmetry.space_group_name_H-M   'P 1'
#
loop_
_entity.id
_entity.type
_entity.pdbx_description
1 polymer ?
#
loop_
_entity_poly.entity_id
_entity_poly.type
_entity_poly.pdbx_seq_one_letter_code
_entity_poly.pdbx_strand_id
1 'polypeptide(L)' 'MSEGVKSCQVITEEVNGGDGWAFERGSYHLSGSRGPESGAYLQIWKKVNGQWLIHNDCFNVIKPAAKK' A
#
# COMPACT_ATOMS: atom_id res chain seq x y z
N MET A 1 5.22 0.17 25.42
CA MET A 1 4.37 0.28 24.21
C MET A 1 5.30 0.48 23.03
N SER A 2 5.40 -0.48 22.11
CA SER A 2 6.19 -0.31 20.89
C SER A 2 5.55 0.79 20.05
N GLU A 3 6.16 1.98 20.00
CA GLU A 3 5.66 3.03 19.14
C GLU A 3 5.74 2.57 17.67
N GLY A 4 4.59 2.44 17.02
CA GLY A 4 4.47 2.00 15.63
C GLY A 4 4.51 3.14 14.61
N VAL A 5 3.93 2.88 13.44
CA VAL A 5 3.64 3.90 12.42
C VAL A 5 2.65 4.92 12.99
N LYS A 6 2.94 6.21 12.82
CA LYS A 6 2.12 7.34 13.26
C LYS A 6 1.30 7.94 12.12
N SER A 7 1.81 7.89 10.89
CA SER A 7 1.05 8.26 9.68
C SER A 7 1.41 7.38 8.50
N CYS A 8 0.44 7.21 7.60
CA CYS A 8 0.58 6.52 6.32
C CYS A 8 -0.02 7.39 5.23
N GLN A 9 0.72 7.61 4.15
CA GLN A 9 0.23 8.19 2.91
C GLN A 9 0.36 7.15 1.81
N VAL A 10 -0.70 6.94 1.05
CA VAL A 10 -0.73 6.06 -0.12
C VAL A 10 -1.04 6.92 -1.34
N ILE A 11 -0.27 6.75 -2.40
CA ILE A 11 -0.41 7.47 -3.66
C ILE A 11 -0.71 6.44 -4.74
N THR A 12 -1.92 6.50 -5.27
CA THR A 12 -2.34 5.68 -6.41
C THR A 12 -1.74 6.27 -7.69
N GLU A 13 -0.92 5.48 -8.39
CA GLU A 13 -0.25 5.92 -9.63
C GLU A 13 -0.94 5.37 -10.87
N GLU A 14 -1.49 4.16 -10.77
CA GLU A 14 -2.21 3.54 -11.87
C GLU A 14 -3.30 2.62 -11.34
N VAL A 15 -4.46 2.70 -11.97
CA VAL A 15 -5.57 1.76 -11.82
C VAL A 15 -5.97 1.30 -13.20
N ASN A 16 -6.01 -0.01 -13.41
CA ASN A 16 -6.48 -0.59 -14.66
C ASN A 16 -7.17 -1.93 -14.38
N GLY A 17 -8.19 -2.27 -15.17
CA GLY A 17 -9.05 -3.41 -14.90
C GLY A 17 -10.27 -3.45 -15.80
N GLY A 18 -11.19 -4.34 -15.44
CA GLY A 18 -12.47 -4.52 -16.13
C GLY A 18 -13.58 -4.91 -15.17
N ASP A 19 -14.65 -5.51 -15.70
CA ASP A 19 -15.78 -5.90 -14.88
C ASP A 19 -15.41 -7.05 -13.93
N GLY A 20 -15.33 -6.71 -12.64
CA GLY A 20 -15.13 -7.67 -11.56
C GLY A 20 -13.70 -7.80 -11.04
N TRP A 21 -12.71 -7.18 -11.69
CA TRP A 21 -11.32 -7.17 -11.22
C TRP A 21 -10.61 -5.87 -11.63
N ALA A 22 -9.62 -5.46 -10.83
CA ALA A 22 -8.70 -4.38 -11.18
C ALA A 22 -7.34 -4.63 -10.53
N PHE A 23 -6.29 -4.02 -11.05
CA PHE A 23 -5.08 -3.79 -10.29
C PHE A 23 -4.95 -2.31 -9.96
N GLU A 24 -4.32 -2.04 -8.83
CA GLU A 24 -3.85 -0.73 -8.42
C GLU A 24 -2.38 -0.85 -8.08
N ARG A 25 -1.56 0.06 -8.59
CA ARG A 25 -0.18 0.19 -8.13
C ARG A 25 0.09 1.62 -7.73
N GLY A 26 1.06 1.76 -6.84
CA GLY A 26 1.50 3.06 -6.40
C GLY A 26 2.60 2.99 -5.38
N SER A 27 2.76 4.09 -4.67
CA SER A 27 3.77 4.26 -3.63
C SER A 27 3.12 4.52 -2.28
N TYR A 28 3.84 4.18 -1.22
CA TYR A 28 3.47 4.52 0.15
C TYR A 28 4.60 5.25 0.87
N HIS A 29 4.23 6.11 1.81
CA HIS A 29 5.12 6.80 2.73
C HIS A 29 4.61 6.63 4.15
N LEU A 30 5.45 6.04 5.00
CA LEU A 30 5.18 5.87 6.43
C LEU A 30 6.02 6.86 7.22
N SER A 31 5.45 7.41 8.29
CA SER A 31 6.21 8.09 9.33
C SER A 31 5.93 7.43 10.68
N GLY A 32 6.96 7.26 11.50
CA GLY A 32 6.83 6.59 12.79
C GLY A 32 8.03 6.84 13.69
N SER A 33 8.03 6.17 14.85
CA SER A 33 9.10 6.28 15.86
C SER A 33 10.49 5.88 15.36
N ARG A 34 10.55 5.04 14.33
CA ARG A 34 11.77 4.55 13.67
C ARG A 34 12.25 5.45 12.53
N GLY A 35 11.57 6.55 12.26
CA GLY A 35 11.83 7.43 11.13
C GLY A 35 10.98 7.09 9.90
N PRO A 36 11.16 7.83 8.80
CA PRO A 36 10.37 7.67 7.59
C PRO A 36 10.77 6.42 6.79
N GLU A 37 9.79 5.74 6.23
CA GLU A 37 9.94 4.61 5.31
C GLU A 37 9.11 4.85 4.05
N SER A 38 9.56 4.35 2.91
CA SER A 38 8.75 4.38 1.68
C SER A 38 8.95 3.13 0.84
N GLY A 39 7.95 2.81 0.03
CA GLY A 39 8.00 1.69 -0.89
C GLY A 39 6.94 1.79 -1.97
N ALA A 40 6.84 0.72 -2.76
CA ALA A 40 5.80 0.57 -3.76
C ALA A 40 4.91 -0.62 -3.43
N TYR A 41 3.68 -0.58 -3.93
CA TYR A 41 2.70 -1.66 -3.77
C TYR A 41 2.04 -2.00 -5.10
N LEU A 42 1.53 -3.23 -5.16
CA LEU A 42 0.63 -3.73 -6.18
C LEU A 42 -0.51 -4.47 -5.47
N GLN A 43 -1.72 -3.98 -5.66
CA GLN A 43 -2.94 -4.58 -5.15
C GLN A 43 -3.77 -5.13 -6.30
N ILE A 44 -4.31 -6.32 -6.10
CA ILE A 44 -5.34 -6.89 -6.96
C ILE A 44 -6.66 -6.77 -6.24
N TRP A 45 -7.64 -6.16 -6.91
CA TRP A 45 -8.99 -5.95 -6.43
C TRP A 45 -9.94 -6.93 -7.13
N LYS A 46 -10.91 -7.47 -6.40
CA LYS A 46 -12.05 -8.22 -6.97
C LYS A 46 -13.37 -7.65 -6.48
N LYS A 47 -14.36 -7.60 -7.37
CA LYS A 47 -15.73 -7.19 -7.03
C LYS A 47 -16.53 -8.43 -6.60
N VAL A 48 -16.88 -8.50 -5.32
CA VAL A 48 -17.69 -9.58 -4.75
C VAL A 48 -19.01 -8.98 -4.29
N ASN A 49 -20.13 -9.49 -4.80
CA ASN A 49 -21.48 -8.98 -4.49
C ASN A 49 -21.62 -7.45 -4.65
N GLY A 50 -20.97 -6.90 -5.68
CA GLY A 50 -21.01 -5.46 -5.96
C GLY A 50 -19.95 -4.62 -5.22
N GLN A 51 -19.21 -5.20 -4.27
CA GLN A 51 -18.20 -4.50 -3.47
C GLN A 51 -16.78 -4.86 -3.89
N TRP A 52 -15.92 -3.85 -4.02
CA TRP A 52 -14.49 -4.06 -4.28
C TRP A 52 -13.76 -4.45 -3.00
N LEU A 53 -13.02 -5.54 -3.06
CA LEU A 53 -12.21 -6.07 -1.96
C LEU A 53 -10.78 -6.31 -2.47
N ILE A 54 -9.80 -6.07 -1.61
CA ILE A 54 -8.41 -6.46 -1.88
C ILE A 54 -8.35 -7.98 -1.88
N HIS A 55 -8.02 -8.54 -3.04
CA HIS A 55 -7.85 -9.98 -3.24
C HIS A 55 -6.39 -10.40 -3.03
N ASN A 56 -5.44 -9.57 -3.46
CA ASN A 56 -4.02 -9.75 -3.18
C ASN A 56 -3.40 -8.39 -2.86
N ASP A 57 -2.50 -8.39 -1.89
CA ASP A 57 -1.69 -7.23 -1.52
C ASP A 57 -0.22 -7.65 -1.52
N CYS A 58 0.61 -6.90 -2.23
CA CYS A 58 2.04 -7.11 -2.30
C CYS A 58 2.72 -5.74 -2.28
N PHE A 59 3.74 -5.59 -1.43
CA PHE A 59 4.53 -4.38 -1.36
C PHE A 59 5.99 -4.71 -1.09
N ASN A 60 6.86 -3.78 -1.46
CA ASN A 60 8.28 -3.83 -1.13
C ASN A 60 8.69 -2.56 -0.38
N VAL A 61 9.85 -2.62 0.27
CA VAL A 61 10.50 -1.45 0.85
C VAL A 61 11.51 -0.93 -0.17
N ILE A 62 11.39 0.34 -0.54
CA ILE A 62 12.36 1.03 -1.41
C ILE A 62 13.36 1.80 -0.55
N LYS A 63 12.87 2.53 0.46
CA LYS A 63 13.69 3.25 1.43
C LYS A 63 13.30 2.81 2.84
N PRO A 64 14.12 2.00 3.52
CA PRO A 64 13.80 1.54 4.87
C PRO A 64 13.86 2.68 5.88
N ALA A 65 13.10 2.54 6.97
CA ALA A 65 13.30 3.38 8.14
C ALA A 65 14.77 3.30 8.62
N ALA A 66 15.33 4.44 9.04
CA ALA A 66 16.70 4.49 9.56
C ALA A 66 16.86 3.50 10.71
N LYS A 67 17.90 2.65 10.65
CA LYS A 67 18.29 1.86 11.81
C LYS A 67 18.88 2.81 12.85
N LYS A 68 18.24 2.91 14.02
CA LYS A 68 18.88 3.48 15.21
C LYS A 68 20.05 2.60 15.63
#